data_AF-A0AA40LUU9-F1
#
_entry.id   AF-A0AA40LUU9-F1
#
_cell.length_a   1.000
_cell.length_b   1.000
_cell.length_c   1.000
_cell.angle_alpha   90.00
_cell.angle_beta   90.00
_cell.angle_gamma   90.00
#
_symmetry.space_group_name_H-M   'P 1'
#
loop_
_entity.id
_entity.type
_entity.pdbx_description
1 polymer ?
#
loop_
_entity_poly.entity_id
_entity_poly.type
_entity_poly.pdbx_seq_one_letter_code
_entity_poly.pdbx_strand_id
1 'polypeptide(L)'
;MEALGSLGCEYHIEPQRPARSLRWSRVKPEPCPCSVPPEVWAAGEQELLLLLEPEEFLQGVFQLTQVSPAPQAQEMQQPECPGVARAQVAVGWPEVEEALVLLQLWANLDVLLVASWQELSQHVCAFTKALAQRPFKQFQESGTFSFCTAGRWVAGERVTRDGTGLRGAWWRQIRQFNRVSPAVADAVVTAFPSPRLLQQAYSACGTDQERLALLADLPVKVEEGARPRRVGPDLSRRICLFLTSTNPDLLLDLRS
;
A
#
# COMPACT_ATOMS: atom_id res chain seq x y z
N MET A 1 -11.06 24.09 9.46
CA MET A 1 -12.11 24.25 8.43
C MET A 1 -11.54 24.71 7.10
N GLU A 2 -10.69 25.75 7.06
CA GLU A 2 -10.07 26.25 5.81
C GLU A 2 -9.37 25.15 4.99
N ALA A 3 -8.67 24.23 5.66
CA ALA A 3 -8.01 23.10 5.00
C ALA A 3 -9.00 22.21 4.21
N LEU A 4 -10.23 22.02 4.71
CA LEU A 4 -11.27 21.26 4.00
C LEU A 4 -11.83 22.03 2.81
N GLY A 5 -11.96 23.36 2.92
CA GLY A 5 -12.39 24.21 1.80
C GLY A 5 -11.46 24.13 0.59
N SER A 6 -10.16 23.88 0.80
CA SER A 6 -9.18 23.71 -0.29
C SER A 6 -9.34 22.41 -1.09
N LEU A 7 -10.14 21.45 -0.60
CA LEU A 7 -10.33 20.14 -1.22
C LEU A 7 -11.41 20.14 -2.31
N GLY A 8 -12.17 21.23 -2.45
CA GLY A 8 -13.34 21.26 -3.34
C GLY A 8 -14.51 20.40 -2.83
N CYS A 9 -14.54 20.08 -1.53
CA CYS A 9 -15.64 19.39 -0.89
C CYS A 9 -16.63 20.39 -0.27
N GLU A 10 -17.92 20.06 -0.32
CA GLU A 10 -18.94 20.76 0.47
C GLU A 10 -18.88 20.27 1.93
N TYR A 11 -19.19 21.15 2.87
CA TYR A 11 -19.26 20.80 4.29
C TYR A 11 -20.49 21.42 4.94
N HIS A 12 -21.05 20.68 5.90
CA HIS A 12 -22.19 21.10 6.71
C HIS A 12 -21.81 21.00 8.19
N ILE A 13 -22.30 21.95 8.99
CA ILE A 13 -22.09 21.97 10.43
C ILE A 13 -23.43 21.69 11.09
N GLU A 14 -23.55 20.51 11.70
CA GLU A 14 -24.77 20.02 12.31
C GLU A 14 -24.47 19.41 13.67
N PRO A 15 -25.42 19.44 14.63
CA PRO A 15 -25.29 18.72 15.88
C PRO A 15 -25.17 17.21 15.63
N GLN A 16 -24.11 16.58 16.14
CA GLN A 16 -23.86 15.15 15.98
C GLN A 16 -23.71 14.44 17.32
N ARG A 17 -24.01 13.13 17.32
CA ARG A 17 -23.74 12.22 18.43
C ARG A 17 -22.85 11.08 17.92
N PRO A 18 -21.65 10.86 18.50
CA PRO A 18 -21.02 11.61 19.60
C PRO A 18 -20.61 13.05 19.21
N ALA A 19 -20.39 13.92 20.21
CA ALA A 19 -19.87 15.28 20.00
C ALA A 19 -18.43 15.26 19.46
N ARG A 20 -17.97 16.36 18.85
CA ARG A 20 -16.63 16.49 18.22
C ARG A 20 -16.37 15.39 17.18
N SER A 21 -17.39 15.05 16.39
CA SER A 21 -17.28 14.04 15.34
C SER A 21 -17.39 14.62 13.94
N LEU A 22 -16.72 13.94 13.01
CA LEU A 22 -16.82 14.16 11.58
C LEU A 22 -17.38 12.90 10.92
N ARG A 23 -18.28 13.13 9.96
CA ARG A 23 -18.88 12.10 9.10
C ARG A 23 -18.80 12.58 7.66
N TRP A 24 -18.81 11.62 6.75
CA TRP A 24 -18.82 11.88 5.32
C TRP A 24 -20.10 11.34 4.72
N SER A 25 -20.59 12.05 3.72
CA SER A 25 -21.65 11.57 2.85
C SER A 25 -21.21 11.78 1.42
N ARG A 26 -21.76 10.97 0.52
CA ARG A 26 -21.44 11.03 -0.89
C ARG A 26 -22.71 11.23 -1.67
N VAL A 27 -22.70 12.26 -2.51
CA VAL A 27 -23.69 12.41 -3.57
C VAL A 27 -23.17 11.67 -4.80
N LYS A 28 -24.01 10.81 -5.36
CA LYS A 28 -23.70 10.13 -6.62
C LYS A 28 -23.56 11.17 -7.73
N PRO A 29 -22.46 11.17 -8.52
CA PRO A 29 -22.30 12.12 -9.61
C PRO A 29 -23.34 11.89 -10.71
N GLU A 30 -24.02 12.95 -11.16
CA GLU A 30 -24.92 12.94 -12.31
C GLU A 30 -24.44 13.96 -13.37
N PRO A 31 -24.07 13.53 -14.60
CA PRO A 31 -23.99 12.14 -15.07
C PRO A 31 -22.83 11.37 -14.42
N CYS A 32 -23.00 10.05 -14.24
CA CYS A 32 -21.91 9.20 -13.75
C CYS A 32 -20.75 9.22 -14.76
N PRO A 33 -19.49 9.30 -14.30
CA PRO A 33 -18.34 9.14 -15.18
C PRO A 33 -18.44 7.82 -15.94
N CYS A 34 -18.34 7.86 -17.27
CA CYS A 34 -18.62 6.72 -18.17
C CYS A 34 -17.78 5.45 -17.90
N SER A 35 -16.74 5.56 -17.08
CA SER A 35 -15.79 4.49 -16.77
C SER A 35 -16.05 3.75 -15.46
N VAL A 36 -17.02 4.18 -14.63
CA VAL A 36 -17.28 3.56 -13.31
C VAL A 36 -18.78 3.27 -13.16
N PRO A 37 -19.18 2.01 -12.92
CA PRO A 37 -20.58 1.65 -12.74
C PRO A 37 -21.25 2.43 -11.60
N PRO A 38 -22.52 2.84 -11.74
CA PRO A 38 -23.29 3.53 -10.70
C PRO A 38 -23.28 2.85 -9.33
N GLU A 39 -23.21 1.52 -9.31
CA GLU A 39 -23.24 0.67 -8.12
C GLU A 39 -22.00 0.88 -7.24
N VAL A 40 -20.87 1.25 -7.84
CA VAL A 40 -19.62 1.56 -7.12
C VAL A 40 -19.80 2.77 -6.20
N TRP A 41 -20.67 3.72 -6.58
CA TRP A 41 -20.94 4.93 -5.81
C TRP A 41 -22.10 4.79 -4.82
N ALA A 42 -22.76 3.61 -4.76
CA ALA A 42 -23.98 3.40 -3.97
C ALA A 42 -23.70 3.07 -2.49
N ALA A 43 -22.48 2.69 -2.14
CA ALA A 43 -22.08 2.50 -0.74
C ALA A 43 -21.91 3.87 -0.08
N GLY A 44 -22.78 4.20 0.89
CA GLY A 44 -22.59 5.37 1.75
C GLY A 44 -21.34 5.19 2.62
N GLU A 45 -20.62 6.28 2.88
CA GLU A 45 -19.51 6.28 3.84
C GLU A 45 -20.08 6.09 5.26
N GLN A 46 -19.57 5.11 6.00
CA GLN A 46 -20.00 4.82 7.38
C GLN A 46 -18.95 5.24 8.41
N GLU A 47 -17.85 5.85 7.94
CA GLU A 47 -16.74 6.27 8.77
C GLU A 47 -17.12 7.41 9.69
N LEU A 48 -16.72 7.24 10.94
CA LEU A 48 -16.85 8.25 12.00
C LEU A 48 -15.44 8.57 12.50
N LEU A 49 -15.04 9.83 12.38
CA LEU A 49 -13.84 10.32 13.04
C LEU A 49 -14.26 11.08 14.29
N LEU A 50 -13.78 10.62 15.44
CA LEU A 50 -14.04 11.24 16.74
C LEU A 50 -12.78 11.95 17.23
N LEU A 51 -12.89 13.24 17.50
CA LEU A 51 -11.84 13.99 18.16
C LEU A 51 -12.02 13.90 19.68
N LEU A 52 -10.96 13.50 20.36
CA LEU A 52 -10.90 13.34 21.80
C LEU A 52 -9.78 14.20 22.35
N GLU A 53 -10.00 14.88 23.48
CA GLU A 53 -8.94 15.63 24.14
C GLU A 53 -7.97 14.64 24.84
N PRO A 54 -6.67 14.98 24.95
CA PRO A 54 -5.69 14.10 25.57
C PRO A 54 -6.08 13.65 26.99
N GLU A 55 -6.64 14.55 27.79
CA GLU A 55 -7.04 14.25 29.18
C GLU A 55 -8.17 13.21 29.23
N GLU A 56 -9.14 13.31 28.32
CA GLU A 56 -10.25 12.37 28.22
C GLU A 56 -9.76 10.99 27.77
N PHE A 57 -8.81 10.96 26.83
CA PHE A 57 -8.17 9.73 26.41
C PHE A 57 -7.42 9.06 27.56
N LEU A 58 -6.55 9.79 28.26
CA LEU A 58 -5.76 9.26 29.38
C LEU A 58 -6.64 8.80 30.54
N GLN A 59 -7.76 9.48 30.79
CA GLN A 59 -8.75 9.03 31.76
C GLN A 59 -9.40 7.70 31.35
N GLY A 60 -9.66 7.49 30.06
CA GLY A 60 -10.14 6.23 29.51
C GLY A 60 -9.11 5.11 29.64
N VAL A 61 -7.84 5.38 29.32
CA VAL A 61 -6.72 4.43 29.47
C VAL A 61 -6.63 3.93 30.91
N PHE A 62 -6.66 4.86 31.89
CA PHE A 62 -6.63 4.50 33.30
C PHE A 62 -7.79 3.60 33.71
N GLN A 63 -8.99 3.82 33.18
CA GLN A 63 -10.14 2.95 33.47
C GLN A 63 -9.97 1.57 32.84
N LEU A 64 -9.44 1.48 31.62
CA LEU A 64 -9.23 0.22 30.91
C LEU A 64 -8.18 -0.65 31.61
N THR A 65 -7.08 -0.05 32.06
CA THR A 65 -5.98 -0.81 32.71
C THR A 65 -6.31 -1.26 34.12
N GLN A 66 -7.20 -0.56 34.84
CA GLN A 66 -7.66 -0.98 36.17
C GLN A 66 -8.67 -2.14 36.16
N VAL A 67 -9.27 -2.45 34.99
CA VAL A 67 -10.27 -3.52 34.83
C VAL A 67 -9.62 -4.86 34.42
N SER A 68 -8.34 -4.86 34.03
CA SER A 68 -7.55 -6.08 33.81
C SER A 68 -7.07 -6.65 35.16
N PRO A 69 -7.55 -7.81 35.63
CA PRO A 69 -7.11 -8.32 36.92
C PRO A 69 -5.74 -8.99 36.79
N ALA A 70 -4.71 -8.40 37.40
CA ALA A 70 -3.57 -9.18 37.87
C ALA A 70 -4.06 -10.16 38.96
N PRO A 71 -3.52 -11.40 39.06
CA PRO A 71 -3.94 -12.35 40.08
C PRO A 71 -3.60 -11.79 41.47
N GLN A 72 -4.63 -11.63 42.29
CA GLN A 72 -4.55 -11.04 43.62
C GLN A 72 -3.68 -11.89 44.55
N ALA A 73 -2.60 -11.30 45.08
CA ALA A 73 -2.03 -11.71 46.36
C ALA A 73 -2.61 -10.79 47.43
N GLN A 74 -3.40 -11.37 48.33
CA GLN A 74 -3.95 -10.72 49.51
C GLN A 74 -2.82 -10.26 50.43
N GLU A 75 -2.85 -9.01 50.86
CA GLU A 75 -2.37 -8.64 52.19
C GLU A 75 -3.13 -7.43 52.73
N MET A 76 -3.23 -7.39 54.05
CA MET A 76 -4.35 -6.92 54.85
C MET A 76 -3.94 -5.69 55.66
N GLN A 77 -4.76 -4.63 55.75
CA GLN A 77 -5.09 -3.82 56.96
C GLN A 77 -5.61 -2.39 56.65
N GLN A 78 -6.52 -1.93 57.52
CA GLN A 78 -7.45 -0.76 57.50
C GLN A 78 -6.83 0.55 58.09
N PRO A 79 -7.59 1.62 58.47
CA PRO A 79 -8.37 2.58 57.67
C PRO A 79 -8.04 4.09 57.95
N GLU A 80 -8.69 4.99 57.18
CA GLU A 80 -8.97 6.44 57.38
C GLU A 80 -7.96 7.56 56.99
N CYS A 81 -8.35 8.37 55.99
CA CYS A 81 -8.46 9.85 56.05
C CYS A 81 -9.16 10.40 54.77
N PRO A 82 -10.23 11.24 54.87
CA PRO A 82 -10.87 11.84 53.70
C PRO A 82 -10.19 13.17 53.37
N GLY A 83 -9.12 13.10 52.59
CA GLY A 83 -8.59 14.23 51.86
C GLY A 83 -8.55 13.85 50.38
N VAL A 84 -9.60 14.18 49.63
CA VAL A 84 -9.64 13.93 48.18
C VAL A 84 -8.71 14.94 47.49
N ALA A 85 -7.41 14.73 47.67
CA ALA A 85 -6.46 15.11 46.65
C ALA A 85 -6.76 14.19 45.47
N ARG A 86 -7.25 14.74 44.36
CA ARG A 86 -7.23 14.02 43.08
C ARG A 86 -5.77 13.65 42.83
N ALA A 87 -5.40 12.41 43.16
CA ALA A 87 -4.10 11.87 42.79
C ALA A 87 -4.04 11.99 41.27
N GLN A 88 -3.16 12.86 40.77
CA GLN A 88 -2.82 12.88 39.36
C GLN A 88 -2.14 11.56 39.08
N VAL A 89 -2.90 10.59 38.59
CA VAL A 89 -2.33 9.31 38.18
C VAL A 89 -1.55 9.58 36.90
N ALA A 90 -0.24 9.42 36.97
CA ALA A 90 0.62 9.49 35.81
C ALA A 90 0.43 8.21 34.99
N VAL A 91 -0.28 8.30 33.88
CA VAL A 91 -0.34 7.24 32.87
C VAL A 91 0.97 7.27 32.08
N GLY A 92 1.67 6.15 32.05
CA GLY A 92 2.89 5.99 31.26
C GLY A 92 2.60 5.60 29.81
N TRP A 93 3.65 5.63 28.99
CA TRP A 93 3.58 5.16 27.61
C TRP A 93 3.23 3.66 27.47
N PRO A 94 3.74 2.74 28.33
CA PRO A 94 3.36 1.32 28.24
C PRO A 94 1.85 1.10 28.37
N GLU A 95 1.19 1.81 29.30
CA GLU A 95 -0.25 1.73 29.50
C GLU A 95 -1.03 2.30 28.30
N VAL A 96 -0.51 3.37 27.68
CA VAL A 96 -1.07 3.92 26.43
C VAL A 96 -0.95 2.91 25.29
N GLU A 97 0.23 2.31 25.09
CA GLU A 97 0.45 1.30 24.05
C GLU A 97 -0.46 0.08 24.23
N GLU A 98 -0.60 -0.41 25.47
CA GLU A 98 -1.51 -1.51 25.79
C GLU A 98 -2.97 -1.15 25.45
N ALA A 99 -3.43 0.05 25.83
CA ALA A 99 -4.77 0.51 25.51
C ALA A 99 -5.01 0.65 24.00
N LEU A 100 -4.03 1.17 23.24
CA LEU A 100 -4.11 1.26 21.78
C LEU A 100 -4.25 -0.13 21.15
N VAL A 101 -3.47 -1.11 21.62
CA VAL A 101 -3.57 -2.50 21.15
C VAL A 101 -4.92 -3.11 21.51
N LEU A 102 -5.43 -2.87 22.72
CA LEU A 102 -6.75 -3.37 23.13
C LEU A 102 -7.87 -2.77 22.28
N LEU A 103 -7.84 -1.46 22.01
CA LEU A 103 -8.82 -0.78 21.15
C LEU A 103 -8.80 -1.34 19.72
N GLN A 104 -7.61 -1.60 19.17
CA GLN A 104 -7.48 -2.21 17.85
C GLN A 104 -8.07 -3.63 17.82
N LEU A 105 -7.70 -4.49 18.78
CA LEU A 105 -8.04 -5.91 18.77
C LEU A 105 -9.52 -6.17 19.14
N TRP A 106 -10.05 -5.45 20.13
CA TRP A 106 -11.38 -5.72 20.68
C TRP A 106 -12.48 -4.87 20.06
N ALA A 107 -12.17 -3.64 19.64
CA ALA A 107 -13.16 -2.69 19.13
C ALA A 107 -12.98 -2.34 17.64
N ASN A 108 -11.91 -2.83 17.00
CA ASN A 108 -11.54 -2.49 15.62
C ASN A 108 -11.51 -0.96 15.40
N LEU A 109 -10.96 -0.24 16.38
CA LEU A 109 -10.80 1.21 16.35
C LEU A 109 -9.36 1.57 16.00
N ASP A 110 -9.21 2.41 14.99
CA ASP A 110 -7.93 3.05 14.67
C ASP A 110 -7.80 4.35 15.48
N VAL A 111 -6.76 4.46 16.29
CA VAL A 111 -6.48 5.65 17.11
C VAL A 111 -5.24 6.36 16.58
N LEU A 112 -5.38 7.65 16.29
CA LEU A 112 -4.29 8.51 15.83
C LEU A 112 -4.00 9.57 16.90
N LEU A 113 -2.81 9.52 17.47
CA LEU A 113 -2.29 10.56 18.35
C LEU A 113 -1.61 11.64 17.50
N VAL A 114 -2.04 12.89 17.64
CA VAL A 114 -1.49 14.04 16.91
C VAL A 114 -0.97 15.08 17.90
N ALA A 115 0.16 15.69 17.60
CA ALA A 115 0.82 16.66 18.48
C ALA A 115 0.35 18.11 18.22
N SER A 116 -0.39 18.35 17.13
CA SER A 116 -0.84 19.70 16.75
C SER A 116 -2.12 19.72 15.93
N TRP A 117 -2.80 20.88 15.95
CA TRP A 117 -3.94 21.16 15.08
C TRP A 117 -3.59 21.13 13.59
N GLN A 118 -2.35 21.49 13.24
CA GLN A 118 -1.88 21.42 11.84
C GLN A 118 -1.81 19.96 11.37
N GLU A 119 -1.22 19.08 12.17
CA GLU A 119 -1.15 17.65 11.89
C GLU A 119 -2.55 17.04 11.78
N LEU A 120 -3.45 17.34 12.74
CA LEU A 120 -4.85 16.94 12.67
C LEU A 120 -5.49 17.37 11.34
N SER A 121 -5.30 18.63 10.94
CA SER A 121 -5.88 19.16 9.71
C SER A 121 -5.38 18.42 8.46
N GLN A 122 -4.10 18.06 8.42
CA GLN A 122 -3.49 17.29 7.32
C GLN A 122 -4.08 15.88 7.26
N HIS A 123 -4.22 15.22 8.41
CA HIS A 123 -4.82 13.89 8.49
C HIS A 123 -6.29 13.88 8.07
N VAL A 124 -7.10 14.81 8.56
CA VAL A 124 -8.51 14.92 8.13
C VAL A 124 -8.60 15.17 6.63
N CYS A 125 -7.71 15.99 6.04
CA CYS A 125 -7.66 16.19 4.60
C CYS A 125 -7.26 14.93 3.84
N ALA A 126 -6.25 14.20 4.30
CA ALA A 126 -5.81 12.95 3.70
C ALA A 126 -6.91 11.88 3.78
N PHE A 127 -7.57 11.77 4.93
CA PHE A 127 -8.69 10.86 5.17
C PHE A 127 -9.86 11.19 4.24
N THR A 128 -10.25 12.46 4.15
CA THR A 128 -11.30 12.92 3.23
C THR A 128 -10.98 12.58 1.77
N LYS A 129 -9.74 12.80 1.33
CA LYS A 129 -9.29 12.40 -0.02
C LYS A 129 -9.32 10.89 -0.21
N ALA A 130 -8.91 10.12 0.80
CA ALA A 130 -8.89 8.67 0.74
C ALA A 130 -10.31 8.11 0.61
N LEU A 131 -11.26 8.60 1.42
CA LEU A 131 -12.68 8.28 1.29
C LEU A 131 -13.18 8.64 -0.11
N ALA A 132 -12.98 9.88 -0.55
CA ALA A 132 -13.42 10.34 -1.86
C ALA A 132 -12.95 9.43 -3.02
N GLN A 133 -11.72 8.94 -2.96
CA GLN A 133 -11.09 8.08 -3.97
C GLN A 133 -11.39 6.58 -3.81
N ARG A 134 -11.87 6.13 -2.65
CA ARG A 134 -12.02 4.71 -2.33
C ARG A 134 -12.85 3.93 -3.35
N PRO A 135 -14.05 4.39 -3.78
CA PRO A 135 -14.85 3.63 -4.74
C PRO A 135 -14.11 3.42 -6.07
N PHE A 136 -13.43 4.45 -6.54
CA PHE A 136 -12.62 4.39 -7.76
C PHE A 136 -11.41 3.46 -7.62
N LYS A 137 -10.78 3.40 -6.44
CA LYS A 137 -9.69 2.46 -6.17
C LYS A 137 -10.19 1.01 -6.12
N GLN A 138 -11.29 0.75 -5.40
CA GLN A 138 -11.90 -0.58 -5.33
C GLN A 138 -12.29 -1.10 -6.72
N PHE A 139 -12.88 -0.24 -7.57
CA PHE A 139 -13.19 -0.60 -8.94
C PHE A 139 -11.94 -0.95 -9.76
N GLN A 140 -10.88 -0.14 -9.67
CA GLN A 140 -9.62 -0.46 -10.36
C GLN A 140 -8.98 -1.76 -9.86
N GLU A 141 -9.02 -2.01 -8.55
CA GLU A 141 -8.47 -3.20 -7.92
C GLU A 141 -9.27 -4.48 -8.26
N SER A 142 -10.57 -4.36 -8.53
CA SER A 142 -11.40 -5.49 -8.99
C SER A 142 -11.12 -5.95 -10.42
N GLY A 143 -10.33 -5.20 -11.19
CA GLY A 143 -9.98 -5.55 -12.56
C GLY A 143 -8.98 -6.72 -12.65
N THR A 144 -9.04 -7.47 -13.75
CA THR A 144 -8.15 -8.61 -14.06
C THR A 144 -6.65 -8.26 -14.04
N PHE A 145 -6.29 -6.98 -14.11
CA PHE A 145 -4.91 -6.49 -14.10
C PHE A 145 -4.67 -5.40 -13.05
N SER A 146 -5.08 -5.63 -11.80
CA SER A 146 -4.90 -4.67 -10.69
C SER A 146 -3.44 -4.18 -10.52
N PHE A 147 -2.46 -4.97 -10.95
CA PHE A 147 -1.04 -4.57 -10.98
C PHE A 147 -0.77 -3.37 -11.92
N CYS A 148 -1.48 -3.28 -13.06
CA CYS A 148 -1.28 -2.22 -14.05
C CYS A 148 -1.77 -0.86 -13.56
N THR A 149 -2.73 -0.85 -12.63
CA THR A 149 -3.39 0.35 -12.11
C THR A 149 -2.86 0.80 -10.75
N ALA A 150 -1.92 0.06 -10.14
CA ALA A 150 -1.42 0.34 -8.80
C ALA A 150 0.10 0.57 -8.74
N GLY A 151 0.51 1.59 -7.98
CA GLY A 151 1.90 1.81 -7.55
C GLY A 151 2.87 2.25 -8.66
N ARG A 152 4.14 1.86 -8.51
CA ARG A 152 5.27 2.26 -9.38
C ARG A 152 5.11 1.81 -10.85
N TRP A 153 4.15 0.91 -11.12
CA TRP A 153 3.93 0.27 -12.41
C TRP A 153 3.00 1.05 -13.34
N VAL A 154 2.33 2.10 -12.82
CA VAL A 154 1.39 2.95 -13.58
C VAL A 154 2.12 3.83 -14.61
N ALA A 155 3.40 4.12 -14.40
CA ALA A 155 4.15 5.01 -15.28
C ALA A 155 4.70 4.27 -16.52
N GLY A 156 4.08 4.52 -17.68
CA GLY A 156 4.61 4.09 -18.98
C GLY A 156 5.92 4.78 -19.38
N GLU A 157 6.63 4.20 -20.36
CA GLU A 157 7.73 4.90 -21.04
C GLU A 157 7.13 5.79 -22.14
N ARG A 158 7.57 7.06 -22.22
CA ARG A 158 7.12 7.93 -23.31
C ARG A 158 7.82 7.51 -24.59
N VAL A 159 7.04 7.21 -25.62
CA VAL A 159 7.55 6.83 -26.94
C VAL A 159 7.07 7.85 -27.97
N THR A 160 8.00 8.43 -28.71
CA THR A 160 7.70 9.37 -29.79
C THR A 160 7.38 8.63 -31.09
N ARG A 161 6.84 9.35 -32.10
CA ARG A 161 6.41 8.75 -33.38
C ARG A 161 7.56 8.11 -34.17
N ASP A 162 8.77 8.63 -34.02
CA ASP A 162 10.01 8.11 -34.60
C ASP A 162 10.56 6.88 -33.86
N GLY A 163 9.93 6.44 -32.77
CA GLY A 163 10.32 5.26 -32.00
C GLY A 163 11.37 5.54 -30.91
N THR A 164 11.79 6.80 -30.73
CA THR A 164 12.61 7.17 -29.56
C THR A 164 11.85 6.83 -28.29
N GLY A 165 12.50 6.09 -27.39
CA GLY A 165 11.90 5.55 -26.17
C GLY A 165 11.58 4.05 -26.23
N LEU A 166 11.50 3.42 -27.42
CA LEU A 166 11.19 1.98 -27.54
C LEU A 166 12.21 1.08 -26.82
N ARG A 167 13.49 1.45 -26.84
CA ARG A 167 14.52 0.73 -26.08
C ARG A 167 14.30 0.82 -24.57
N GLY A 168 13.88 1.98 -24.08
CA GLY A 168 13.51 2.17 -22.67
C GLY A 168 12.27 1.35 -22.30
N ALA A 169 11.28 1.30 -23.19
CA ALA A 169 10.09 0.46 -23.02
C ALA A 169 10.47 -1.03 -22.94
N TRP A 170 11.34 -1.50 -23.83
CA TRP A 170 11.84 -2.87 -23.82
C TRP A 170 12.60 -3.19 -22.51
N TRP A 171 13.44 -2.27 -22.06
CA TRP A 171 14.11 -2.39 -20.76
C TRP A 171 13.14 -2.47 -19.58
N ARG A 172 12.08 -1.65 -19.57
CA ARG A 172 11.03 -1.74 -18.54
C ARG A 172 10.24 -3.05 -18.62
N GLN A 173 10.01 -3.59 -19.82
CA GLN A 173 9.37 -4.89 -20.01
C GLN A 173 10.22 -6.02 -19.42
N ILE A 174 11.53 -6.05 -19.66
CA ILE A 174 12.45 -7.01 -19.02
C ILE A 174 12.43 -6.87 -17.49
N ARG A 175 12.26 -5.65 -16.97
CA ARG A 175 12.15 -5.41 -15.51
C ARG A 175 10.83 -5.85 -14.88
N GLN A 176 9.81 -6.20 -15.66
CA GLN A 176 8.56 -6.74 -15.11
C GLN A 176 8.74 -8.17 -14.59
N PHE A 177 9.74 -8.90 -15.07
CA PHE A 177 10.03 -10.23 -14.57
C PHE A 177 10.51 -10.17 -13.11
N ASN A 178 10.02 -11.10 -12.30
CA ASN A 178 10.41 -11.18 -10.90
C ASN A 178 11.93 -11.38 -10.77
N ARG A 179 12.54 -10.72 -9.78
CA ARG A 179 13.98 -10.79 -9.48
C ARG A 179 14.91 -10.25 -10.57
N VAL A 180 14.43 -9.33 -11.40
CA VAL A 180 15.27 -8.61 -12.38
C VAL A 180 15.75 -7.27 -11.84
N SER A 181 17.06 -7.15 -11.64
CA SER A 181 17.70 -5.88 -11.29
C SER A 181 17.96 -4.99 -12.52
N PRO A 182 18.13 -3.66 -12.35
CA PRO A 182 18.48 -2.76 -13.46
C PRO A 182 19.67 -3.23 -14.29
N ALA A 183 20.75 -3.67 -13.65
CA ALA A 183 21.95 -4.14 -14.34
C ALA A 183 21.73 -5.44 -15.14
N VAL A 184 20.81 -6.31 -14.70
CA VAL A 184 20.42 -7.52 -15.44
C VAL A 184 19.61 -7.13 -16.67
N ALA A 185 18.66 -6.21 -16.52
CA ALA A 185 17.89 -5.70 -17.65
C ALA A 185 18.81 -5.01 -18.68
N ASP A 186 19.80 -4.23 -18.23
CA ASP A 186 20.81 -3.64 -19.11
C ASP A 186 21.60 -4.70 -19.88
N ALA A 187 22.03 -5.78 -19.22
CA ALA A 187 22.74 -6.88 -19.88
C ALA A 187 21.89 -7.48 -21.02
N VAL A 188 20.64 -7.84 -20.72
CA VAL A 188 19.71 -8.45 -21.69
C VAL A 188 19.42 -7.50 -22.85
N VAL A 189 19.05 -6.25 -22.57
CA VAL A 189 18.73 -5.25 -23.61
C VAL A 189 19.96 -4.82 -24.42
N THR A 190 21.16 -4.91 -23.84
CA THR A 190 22.41 -4.66 -24.58
C THR A 190 22.69 -5.79 -25.56
N ALA A 191 22.52 -7.05 -25.15
CA ALA A 191 22.71 -8.20 -26.03
C ALA A 191 21.60 -8.31 -27.09
N PHE A 192 20.35 -8.02 -26.71
CA PHE A 192 19.17 -8.10 -27.56
C PHE A 192 18.39 -6.78 -27.51
N PRO A 193 18.70 -5.80 -28.40
CA PRO A 193 18.16 -4.45 -28.32
C PRO A 193 16.69 -4.32 -28.72
N SER A 194 16.05 -5.41 -29.16
CA SER A 194 14.60 -5.48 -29.38
C SER A 194 14.03 -6.86 -29.04
N PRO A 195 12.75 -6.95 -28.67
CA PRO A 195 12.07 -8.24 -28.43
C PRO A 195 12.17 -9.18 -29.64
N ARG A 196 12.09 -8.63 -30.86
CA ARG A 196 12.12 -9.42 -32.10
C ARG A 196 13.47 -10.10 -32.33
N LEU A 197 14.57 -9.44 -32.00
CA LEU A 197 15.91 -10.05 -32.10
C LEU A 197 16.06 -11.21 -31.10
N LEU A 198 15.53 -11.06 -29.88
CA LEU A 198 15.54 -12.13 -28.89
C LEU A 198 14.67 -13.32 -29.34
N GLN A 199 13.47 -13.07 -29.88
CA GLN A 199 12.61 -14.12 -30.44
C GLN A 199 13.25 -14.87 -31.63
N GLN A 200 13.94 -14.14 -32.51
CA GLN A 200 14.69 -14.75 -33.61
C GLN A 200 15.82 -15.65 -33.10
N ALA A 201 16.55 -15.21 -32.07
CA ALA A 201 17.59 -16.03 -31.46
C ALA A 201 17.02 -17.32 -30.85
N TYR A 202 15.87 -17.26 -30.16
CA TYR A 202 15.20 -18.46 -29.65
C TYR A 202 14.73 -19.41 -30.75
N SER A 203 14.29 -18.88 -31.89
CA SER A 203 13.85 -19.69 -33.04
C SER A 203 15.03 -20.35 -33.76
N ALA A 204 16.23 -19.77 -33.67
CA ALA A 204 17.45 -20.31 -34.26
C ALA A 204 18.11 -21.41 -33.41
N CYS A 205 17.77 -21.54 -32.12
CA CYS A 205 18.29 -22.61 -31.26
C CYS A 205 17.88 -23.99 -31.77
N GLY A 206 18.83 -24.94 -31.80
CA GLY A 206 18.62 -26.29 -32.30
C GLY A 206 17.95 -27.22 -31.29
N THR A 207 18.00 -26.89 -30.00
CA THR A 207 17.39 -27.68 -28.92
C THR A 207 16.64 -26.81 -27.92
N ASP A 208 15.65 -27.37 -27.23
CA ASP A 208 14.94 -26.66 -26.17
C ASP A 208 15.88 -26.30 -25.00
N GLN A 209 16.85 -27.16 -24.68
CA GLN A 209 17.81 -26.88 -23.61
C GLN A 209 18.69 -25.66 -23.93
N GLU A 210 19.18 -25.56 -25.17
CA GLU A 210 19.91 -24.39 -25.65
C GLU A 210 19.02 -23.13 -25.60
N ARG A 211 17.77 -23.26 -26.07
CA ARG A 211 16.80 -22.16 -26.04
C ARG A 211 16.56 -21.63 -24.63
N LEU A 212 16.36 -22.53 -23.67
CA LEU A 212 16.15 -22.16 -22.26
C LEU A 212 17.41 -21.56 -21.62
N ALA A 213 18.60 -21.95 -22.06
CA ALA A 213 19.88 -21.47 -21.53
C ALA A 213 20.44 -20.22 -22.25
N LEU A 214 19.81 -19.76 -23.34
CA LEU A 214 20.33 -18.71 -24.24
C LEU A 214 20.84 -17.45 -23.50
N LEU A 215 20.16 -17.02 -22.44
CA LEU A 215 20.53 -15.82 -21.67
C LEU A 215 21.33 -16.15 -20.41
N ALA A 216 21.43 -17.41 -20.01
CA ALA A 216 21.90 -17.80 -18.68
C ALA A 216 23.32 -17.29 -18.38
N ASP A 217 24.21 -17.39 -19.37
CA ASP A 217 25.61 -17.01 -19.22
C ASP A 217 25.91 -15.55 -19.52
N LEU A 218 24.90 -14.75 -19.86
CA LEU A 218 25.09 -13.37 -20.24
C LEU A 218 25.70 -12.57 -19.06
N PRO A 219 26.85 -11.89 -19.26
CA PRO A 219 27.55 -11.20 -18.19
C PRO A 219 26.77 -9.95 -17.79
N VAL A 220 26.65 -9.75 -16.48
CA VAL A 220 26.02 -8.57 -15.90
C VAL A 220 27.12 -7.63 -15.45
N LYS A 221 27.05 -6.36 -15.86
CA LYS A 221 27.98 -5.34 -15.38
C LYS A 221 27.89 -5.24 -13.86
N VAL A 222 29.05 -5.25 -13.20
CA VAL A 222 29.18 -5.12 -11.75
C VAL A 222 30.18 -4.02 -11.46
N GLU A 223 30.08 -3.41 -10.28
CA GLU A 223 31.04 -2.41 -9.83
C GLU A 223 32.44 -3.01 -9.67
N GLU A 224 33.46 -2.16 -9.73
CA GLU A 224 34.86 -2.57 -9.66
C GLU A 224 35.15 -3.28 -8.33
N GLY A 225 35.74 -4.48 -8.40
CA GLY A 225 36.03 -5.33 -7.23
C GLY A 225 34.87 -6.25 -6.80
N ALA A 226 33.68 -6.15 -7.40
CA ALA A 226 32.57 -7.05 -7.11
C ALA A 226 32.70 -8.39 -7.85
N ARG A 227 32.07 -9.45 -7.30
CA ARG A 227 32.12 -10.79 -7.90
C ARG A 227 31.44 -10.80 -9.29
N PRO A 228 31.98 -11.52 -10.28
CA PRO A 228 31.34 -11.67 -11.58
C PRO A 228 29.92 -12.21 -11.43
N ARG A 229 28.97 -11.58 -12.09
CA ARG A 229 27.55 -11.96 -12.07
C ARG A 229 27.06 -12.22 -13.49
N ARG A 230 26.14 -13.17 -13.62
CA ARG A 230 25.44 -13.51 -14.86
C ARG A 230 23.94 -13.43 -14.64
N VAL A 231 23.17 -13.44 -15.74
CA VAL A 231 21.69 -13.46 -15.69
C VAL A 231 21.17 -14.70 -14.96
N GLY A 232 21.77 -15.86 -15.21
CA GLY A 232 21.44 -17.12 -14.56
C GLY A 232 20.35 -17.93 -15.28
N PRO A 233 20.33 -19.27 -15.09
CA PRO A 233 19.48 -20.18 -15.85
C PRO A 233 17.99 -20.02 -15.55
N ASP A 234 17.61 -19.71 -14.30
CA ASP A 234 16.21 -19.50 -13.92
C ASP A 234 15.56 -18.36 -14.71
N LEU A 235 16.21 -17.19 -14.74
CA LEU A 235 15.69 -16.04 -15.45
C LEU A 235 15.70 -16.25 -16.97
N SER A 236 16.75 -16.89 -17.50
CA SER A 236 16.82 -17.27 -18.91
C SER A 236 15.62 -18.13 -19.33
N ARG A 237 15.30 -19.15 -18.54
CA ARG A 237 14.14 -20.03 -18.73
C ARG A 237 12.84 -19.22 -18.71
N ARG A 238 12.64 -18.34 -17.71
CA ARG A 238 11.40 -17.56 -17.57
C ARG A 238 11.15 -16.63 -18.75
N ILE A 239 12.19 -15.93 -19.22
CA ILE A 239 12.09 -15.03 -20.39
C ILE A 239 11.79 -15.84 -21.66
N CYS A 240 12.45 -16.99 -21.85
CA CYS A 240 12.17 -17.87 -22.98
C CYS A 240 10.70 -18.31 -22.97
N LEU A 241 10.23 -18.89 -21.86
CA LEU A 241 8.86 -19.37 -21.73
C LEU A 241 7.84 -18.27 -21.99
N PHE A 242 8.06 -17.06 -21.47
CA PHE A 242 7.17 -15.92 -21.70
C PHE A 242 7.10 -15.51 -23.18
N LEU A 243 8.24 -15.51 -23.89
CA LEU A 243 8.30 -15.04 -25.28
C LEU A 243 7.93 -16.09 -26.32
N THR A 244 7.85 -17.38 -25.94
CA THR A 244 7.57 -18.49 -26.86
C THR A 244 6.30 -19.28 -26.54
N SER A 245 5.75 -19.18 -25.32
CA SER A 245 4.52 -19.88 -24.94
C SER A 245 3.29 -19.23 -25.57
N THR A 246 2.32 -20.06 -25.95
CA THR A 246 0.96 -19.62 -26.32
C THR A 246 -0.05 -19.79 -25.18
N ASN A 247 0.36 -20.39 -24.06
CA ASN A 247 -0.48 -20.56 -22.87
C ASN A 247 -0.39 -19.30 -21.98
N PRO A 248 -1.47 -18.50 -21.85
CA PRO A 248 -1.47 -17.30 -21.02
C PRO A 248 -1.42 -17.61 -19.51
N ASP A 249 -1.82 -18.82 -19.10
CA ASP A 249 -1.86 -19.25 -17.69
C ASP A 249 -0.57 -19.93 -17.25
N LEU A 250 0.48 -19.92 -18.08
CA LEU A 250 1.76 -20.54 -17.77
C LEU A 250 2.47 -19.81 -16.62
N LEU A 251 2.64 -20.50 -15.50
CA LEU A 251 3.40 -20.00 -14.36
C LEU A 251 4.91 -20.04 -14.63
N LEU A 252 5.54 -18.86 -14.61
CA LEU A 252 6.97 -18.73 -14.89
C LEU A 252 7.85 -19.07 -13.67
N ASP A 253 7.43 -18.72 -12.46
CA ASP A 253 8.24 -18.80 -11.23
C ASP A 253 8.13 -20.15 -10.47
N LEU A 254 7.68 -21.22 -11.14
CA LEU A 254 7.67 -22.55 -10.52
C LEU A 254 9.12 -22.99 -10.28
N ARG A 255 9.50 -23.18 -9.00
CA ARG A 255 10.75 -23.84 -8.63
C ARG A 255 10.68 -25.27 -9.17
N SER A 256 11.49 -25.57 -10.17
CA SER A 256 11.93 -26.93 -10.48
C SER A 256 13.06 -27.32 -9.54
#